data_AF-A0A6N6K3S7-F1
#
_entry.id   AF-A0A6N6K3S7-F1
#
_cell.length_a   1.000
_cell.length_b   1.000
_cell.length_c   1.000
_cell.angle_alpha   90.00
_cell.angle_beta   90.00
_cell.angle_gamma   90.00
#
_symmetry.space_group_name_H-M   'P 1'
#
loop_
_entity.id
_entity.type
_entity.pdbx_description
1 polymer ?
#
loop_
_entity_poly.entity_id
_entity_poly.type
_entity_poly.pdbx_seq_one_letter_code
_entity_poly.pdbx_strand_id
1 'polypeptide(L)'
;MSKSLNARCIRRWAVEFKGRCDSKYSPYWRKRDLRRYIRECALTTADCMVERMAEDNALVDFQGNGRGWSPEFSAWYSERRAQYRKEALTYLNHDATNDEIDEEIQNELEAWND
;
A
#
# COMPACT_ATOMS: atom_id res chain seq x y z
N MET A 1 -15.92 14.33 -3.66
CA MET A 1 -15.65 12.91 -3.33
C MET A 1 -14.19 12.62 -3.62
N SER A 2 -13.36 12.43 -2.59
CA SER A 2 -12.02 11.88 -2.81
C SER A 2 -12.16 10.45 -3.35
N LYS A 3 -11.27 10.04 -4.24
CA LYS A 3 -11.26 8.65 -4.73
C LYS A 3 -10.71 7.77 -3.61
N SER A 4 -11.20 6.52 -3.51
CA SER A 4 -10.64 5.56 -2.56
C SER A 4 -9.13 5.38 -2.75
N LEU A 5 -8.42 4.98 -1.68
CA LEU A 5 -7.01 4.63 -1.71
C LEU A 5 -6.72 3.64 -2.83
N ASN A 6 -7.47 2.54 -2.90
CA ASN A 6 -7.33 1.53 -3.96
C ASN A 6 -7.41 2.13 -5.36
N ALA A 7 -8.37 3.03 -5.63
CA ALA A 7 -8.51 3.67 -6.94
C ALA A 7 -7.35 4.61 -7.25
N ARG A 8 -6.78 5.27 -6.23
CA ARG A 8 -5.59 6.11 -6.38
C ARG A 8 -4.33 5.26 -6.61
N CYS A 9 -4.07 4.23 -5.81
CA CYS A 9 -2.96 3.30 -6.00
C CYS A 9 -2.99 2.67 -7.40
N ILE A 10 -4.14 2.18 -7.88
CA ILE A 10 -4.27 1.62 -9.24
C ILE A 10 -3.87 2.65 -10.30
N ARG A 11 -4.28 3.91 -10.12
CA ARG A 11 -3.93 4.98 -11.06
C ARG A 11 -2.44 5.31 -11.01
N ARG A 12 -1.85 5.38 -9.82
CA ARG A 12 -0.42 5.68 -9.64
C ARG A 12 0.47 4.58 -10.22
N TRP A 13 0.18 3.32 -9.92
CA TRP A 13 0.85 2.17 -10.55
C TRP A 13 0.72 2.17 -12.08
N ALA A 14 -0.46 2.50 -12.61
CA ALA A 14 -0.65 2.59 -14.06
C ALA A 14 0.17 3.74 -14.71
N VAL A 15 0.43 4.82 -13.97
CA VAL A 15 1.29 5.93 -14.42
C VAL A 15 2.75 5.48 -14.40
N GLU A 16 3.22 4.89 -13.30
CA GLU A 16 4.59 4.40 -13.13
C GLU A 16 4.96 3.40 -14.23
N PHE A 17 4.09 2.43 -14.48
CA PHE A 17 4.34 1.40 -15.49
C PHE A 17 4.02 1.83 -16.92
N LYS A 18 3.50 3.05 -17.15
CA LYS A 18 3.10 3.49 -18.49
C LYS A 18 4.25 3.43 -19.50
N GLY A 19 5.46 3.81 -19.09
CA GLY A 19 6.67 3.74 -19.92
C GLY A 19 7.14 2.31 -20.21
N ARG A 20 6.94 1.40 -19.25
CA ARG A 20 7.31 -0.02 -19.36
C ARG A 20 6.27 -0.85 -20.14
N CYS A 21 5.04 -0.36 -20.22
CA CYS A 21 3.88 -1.04 -20.84
C CYS A 21 3.64 -0.71 -22.33
N ASP A 22 4.51 0.07 -22.97
CA ASP A 22 4.40 0.29 -24.40
C ASP A 22 4.94 -0.94 -25.16
N SER A 23 4.14 -1.46 -26.10
CA SER A 23 4.45 -2.63 -26.95
C SER A 23 5.71 -2.45 -27.79
N LYS A 24 6.22 -1.21 -27.88
CA LYS A 24 7.52 -0.92 -28.46
C LYS A 24 8.71 -1.37 -27.59
N TYR A 25 8.49 -1.62 -26.29
CA TYR A 25 9.55 -1.92 -25.32
C TYR A 25 9.52 -3.36 -24.80
N SER A 26 8.34 -4.00 -24.70
CA SER A 26 8.24 -5.37 -24.17
C SER A 26 7.84 -6.39 -25.24
N PRO A 27 8.74 -7.31 -25.65
CA PRO A 27 8.41 -8.40 -26.57
C PRO A 27 7.64 -9.56 -25.88
N TYR A 28 7.69 -9.63 -24.55
CA TYR A 28 7.09 -10.71 -23.76
C TYR A 28 5.74 -10.33 -23.15
N TRP A 29 5.57 -9.06 -22.77
CA TRP A 29 4.39 -8.63 -22.03
C TRP A 29 3.44 -7.80 -22.89
N ARG A 30 2.19 -8.27 -23.02
CA ARG A 30 1.14 -7.49 -23.69
C ARG A 30 0.46 -6.55 -22.68
N LYS A 31 -0.04 -5.42 -23.18
CA LYS A 31 -0.81 -4.42 -22.39
C LYS A 31 -1.95 -5.01 -21.56
N ARG A 32 -2.56 -6.13 -21.98
CA ARG A 32 -3.66 -6.76 -21.24
C ARG A 32 -3.17 -7.58 -20.05
N ASP A 33 -2.04 -8.27 -20.19
CA ASP A 33 -1.50 -9.18 -19.19
C ASP A 33 -0.92 -8.36 -18.02
N LEU A 34 -0.29 -7.21 -18.36
CA LEU A 34 0.21 -6.25 -17.38
C LEU A 34 -0.88 -5.49 -16.62
N ARG A 35 -2.07 -5.27 -17.19
CA ARG A 35 -3.16 -4.55 -16.48
C ARG A 35 -3.62 -5.29 -15.24
N ARG A 36 -3.71 -6.61 -15.32
CA ARG A 36 -4.12 -7.45 -14.18
C ARG A 36 -3.04 -7.41 -13.11
N TYR A 37 -1.79 -7.64 -13.50
CA TYR A 37 -0.65 -7.58 -12.61
C TYR A 37 -0.53 -6.23 -11.89
N ILE A 38 -0.57 -5.12 -12.64
CA ILE A 38 -0.56 -3.75 -12.11
C ILE A 38 -1.70 -3.52 -11.11
N ARG A 39 -2.90 -4.04 -11.39
CA ARG A 39 -4.03 -3.92 -10.48
C ARG A 39 -3.79 -4.71 -9.20
N GLU A 40 -3.28 -5.92 -9.28
CA GLU A 40 -2.99 -6.76 -8.11
C GLU A 40 -1.90 -6.10 -7.25
N CYS A 41 -0.78 -5.66 -7.83
CA CYS A 41 0.27 -4.91 -7.12
C CYS A 41 -0.31 -3.67 -6.43
N ALA A 42 -1.10 -2.87 -7.15
CA ALA A 42 -1.70 -1.66 -6.57
C ALA A 42 -2.65 -1.92 -5.39
N LEU A 43 -3.35 -3.05 -5.39
CA LEU A 43 -4.19 -3.45 -4.26
C LEU A 43 -3.35 -3.93 -3.09
N THR A 44 -2.26 -4.65 -3.36
CA THR A 44 -1.28 -5.04 -2.34
C THR A 44 -0.64 -3.80 -1.71
N THR A 45 -0.20 -2.81 -2.49
CA THR A 45 0.35 -1.55 -1.95
C THR A 45 -0.65 -0.84 -1.05
N ALA A 46 -1.90 -0.72 -1.49
CA ALA A 46 -2.95 -0.12 -0.67
C ALA A 46 -3.18 -0.89 0.64
N ASP A 47 -3.12 -2.22 0.60
CA ASP A 47 -3.23 -3.07 1.79
C ASP A 47 -2.03 -2.85 2.73
N CYS A 48 -0.80 -2.90 2.21
CA CYS A 48 0.43 -2.63 2.95
C CYS A 48 0.42 -1.25 3.64
N MET A 49 -0.05 -0.20 2.95
CA MET A 49 -0.18 1.14 3.52
C MET A 49 -1.15 1.16 4.71
N VAL A 50 -2.34 0.55 4.55
CA VAL A 50 -3.34 0.45 5.61
C VAL A 50 -2.79 -0.34 6.79
N GLU A 51 -2.08 -1.42 6.48
CA GLU A 51 -1.49 -2.32 7.46
C GLU A 51 -0.44 -1.68 8.32
N ARG A 52 0.53 -1.03 7.69
CA ARG A 52 1.61 -0.34 8.37
C ARG A 52 1.07 0.76 9.28
N MET A 53 0.15 1.58 8.76
CA MET A 53 -0.47 2.64 9.56
C MET A 53 -1.30 2.10 10.72
N ALA A 54 -2.03 1.00 10.51
CA ALA A 54 -2.80 0.36 11.57
C ALA A 54 -1.91 -0.20 12.68
N GLU A 55 -0.79 -0.83 12.31
CA GLU A 55 0.21 -1.33 13.25
C GLU A 55 0.93 -0.20 13.99
N ASP A 56 1.35 0.86 13.29
CA ASP A 56 2.02 2.01 13.89
C ASP A 56 1.12 2.71 14.92
N ASN A 57 -0.16 2.94 14.57
CA ASN A 57 -1.13 3.52 15.50
C ASN A 57 -1.35 2.61 16.71
N ALA A 58 -1.47 1.31 16.49
CA ALA A 58 -1.65 0.33 17.57
C ALA A 58 -0.42 0.25 18.50
N LEU A 59 0.79 0.36 17.95
CA LEU A 59 2.03 0.39 18.73
C LEU A 59 2.08 1.62 19.64
N VAL A 60 1.72 2.79 19.10
CA VAL A 60 1.63 4.03 19.89
C VAL A 60 0.64 3.87 21.05
N ASP A 61 -0.53 3.27 20.82
CA ASP A 61 -1.52 3.06 21.88
C ASP A 61 -1.08 2.01 22.92
N PHE A 62 -0.34 0.98 22.51
CA PHE A 62 0.08 -0.10 23.41
C PHE A 62 1.24 0.29 24.34
N GLN A 63 2.28 0.95 23.82
CA GLN A 63 3.52 1.22 24.56
C GLN A 63 3.97 2.68 24.53
N GLY A 64 3.13 3.58 24.02
CA GLY A 64 3.40 5.02 23.97
C GLY A 64 4.43 5.43 22.91
N ASN A 65 4.92 4.50 22.09
CA ASN A 65 5.85 4.78 21.01
C ASN A 65 5.64 3.82 19.83
N GLY A 66 5.99 4.27 18.61
CA GLY A 66 5.82 3.49 17.38
C GLY A 66 6.97 2.50 17.09
N ARG A 67 7.73 2.03 18.09
CA ARG A 67 8.91 1.17 17.84
C ARG A 67 8.94 -0.07 18.73
N GLY A 68 9.23 -1.20 18.10
CA GLY A 68 9.51 -2.45 18.79
C GLY A 68 8.30 -3.36 18.79
N TRP A 69 8.43 -4.45 18.03
CA TRP A 69 7.45 -5.53 18.02
C TRP A 69 7.68 -6.43 19.23
N SER A 70 6.60 -6.86 19.89
CA SER A 70 6.67 -7.90 20.91
C SER A 70 5.55 -8.93 20.73
N PRO A 71 5.74 -10.18 21.24
CA PRO A 71 4.68 -11.18 21.24
C PRO A 71 3.41 -10.71 21.98
N GLU A 72 3.56 -9.95 23.06
CA GLU A 72 2.46 -9.37 23.83
C GLU A 72 1.68 -8.35 23.00
N PHE A 73 2.39 -7.48 22.28
CA PHE A 73 1.76 -6.56 21.33
C PHE A 73 1.02 -7.32 20.24
N SER A 74 1.62 -8.35 19.64
CA SER A 74 1.00 -9.12 18.57
C SER A 74 -0.32 -9.77 19.01
N ALA A 75 -0.35 -10.38 20.19
CA ALA A 75 -1.56 -10.94 20.76
C ALA A 75 -2.62 -9.84 21.01
N TRP A 76 -2.22 -8.73 21.63
CA TRP A 76 -3.11 -7.61 21.93
C TRP A 76 -3.69 -6.95 20.67
N TYR A 77 -2.86 -6.76 19.65
CA TYR A 77 -3.24 -6.16 18.37
C TYR A 77 -4.14 -7.07 17.56
N SER A 78 -3.93 -8.39 17.59
CA SER A 78 -4.73 -9.36 16.81
C SER A 78 -6.23 -9.23 17.09
N GLU A 79 -6.62 -8.95 18.34
CA GLU A 79 -8.01 -8.74 18.77
C GLU A 79 -8.60 -7.40 18.29
N ARG A 80 -7.75 -6.39 18.07
CA ARG A 80 -8.13 -4.98 17.76
C ARG A 80 -7.86 -4.59 16.31
N ARG A 81 -7.17 -5.45 15.58
CA ARG A 81 -6.69 -5.26 14.22
C ARG A 81 -7.73 -4.72 13.26
N ALA A 82 -8.95 -5.26 13.31
CA ALA A 82 -10.03 -4.85 12.42
C ALA A 82 -10.43 -3.38 12.64
N GLN A 83 -10.39 -2.89 13.88
CA GLN A 83 -10.67 -1.49 14.21
C GLN A 83 -9.57 -0.58 13.64
N TYR A 84 -8.31 -0.85 13.96
CA TYR A 84 -7.18 -0.04 13.49
C TYR A 84 -7.09 -0.01 11.96
N ARG A 85 -7.29 -1.14 11.28
CA ARG A 85 -7.35 -1.18 9.81
C ARG A 85 -8.45 -0.30 9.24
N LYS A 86 -9.63 -0.27 9.88
CA LYS A 86 -10.77 0.55 9.43
C LYS A 86 -10.47 2.04 9.60
N GLU A 87 -9.87 2.42 10.72
CA GLU A 87 -9.48 3.80 11.00
C GLU A 87 -8.38 4.27 10.04
N ALA A 88 -7.33 3.46 9.88
CA ALA A 88 -6.25 3.71 8.92
C ALA A 88 -6.78 3.84 7.48
N LEU A 89 -7.66 2.94 7.03
CA LEU A 89 -8.27 3.05 5.70
C LEU A 89 -9.12 4.33 5.57
N THR A 90 -9.83 4.74 6.61
CA THR A 90 -10.65 5.95 6.60
C THR A 90 -9.77 7.19 6.46
N TYR A 91 -8.71 7.26 7.26
CA TYR A 91 -7.70 8.31 7.18
C TYR A 91 -7.03 8.34 5.81
N LEU A 92 -6.45 7.23 5.37
CA LEU A 92 -5.74 7.15 4.09
C LEU A 92 -6.64 7.52 2.92
N ASN A 93 -7.93 7.15 2.91
CA ASN A 93 -8.90 7.56 1.88
C ASN A 93 -9.05 9.07 1.74
N HIS A 94 -8.85 9.83 2.82
CA HIS A 94 -8.99 11.29 2.83
C HIS A 94 -7.64 11.98 2.66
N ASP A 95 -6.63 11.55 3.43
CA ASP A 95 -5.43 12.34 3.68
C ASP A 95 -4.20 11.86 2.90
N ALA A 96 -4.17 10.60 2.44
CA ALA A 96 -3.01 10.10 1.69
C ALA A 96 -2.79 10.91 0.41
N THR A 97 -1.58 11.42 0.23
CA THR A 97 -1.21 12.19 -0.97
C THR A 97 -0.81 11.27 -2.11
N ASN A 98 -0.75 11.82 -3.34
CA ASN A 98 -0.22 11.03 -4.45
C ASN A 98 1.28 10.76 -4.30
N ASP A 99 2.01 11.68 -3.67
CA ASP A 99 3.46 11.59 -3.51
C ASP A 99 3.82 10.46 -2.52
N GLU A 100 3.08 10.34 -1.41
CA GLU A 100 3.20 9.20 -0.48
C GLU A 100 2.90 7.86 -1.18
N ILE A 101 1.87 7.81 -2.04
CA ILE A 101 1.57 6.59 -2.80
C ILE A 101 2.70 6.28 -3.78
N ASP A 102 3.30 7.29 -4.42
CA ASP A 102 4.42 7.09 -5.34
C ASP A 102 5.68 6.60 -4.61
N GLU A 103 5.96 7.13 -3.42
CA GLU A 103 7.05 6.69 -2.56
C GLU A 103 6.88 5.21 -2.17
N GLU A 104 5.67 4.80 -1.77
CA GLU A 104 5.39 3.40 -1.45
C GLU A 104 5.55 2.48 -2.66
N ILE A 105 5.18 2.94 -3.86
CA ILE A 105 5.42 2.18 -5.09
C ILE A 105 6.92 2.00 -5.33
N GLN A 106 7.73 3.04 -5.15
CA GLN A 106 9.18 2.92 -5.32
C GLN A 106 9.80 2.00 -4.27
N ASN A 107 9.39 2.10 -3.00
CA ASN A 107 9.84 1.19 -1.93
C ASN A 107 9.55 -0.27 -2.27
N GLU A 108 8.36 -0.58 -2.80
CA GLU A 108 8.03 -1.94 -3.25
C GLU A 108 8.89 -2.39 -4.43
N LEU A 109 9.13 -1.51 -5.42
CA LEU A 109 9.97 -1.82 -6.58
C LEU A 109 11.43 -2.00 -6.20
N GLU A 110 11.95 -1.23 -5.26
CA GLU A 110 13.30 -1.39 -4.70
C GLU A 110 13.43 -2.74 -4.01
N ALA A 111 12.46 -3.12 -3.17
CA ALA A 111 12.45 -4.41 -2.48
C ALA A 111 12.37 -5.64 -3.41
N TRP A 112 11.93 -5.48 -4.67
CA TRP A 112 11.94 -6.56 -5.66
C TRP A 112 13.31 -6.77 -6.34
N ASN A 113 14.21 -5.79 -6.22
CA ASN A 113 15.54 -5.83 -6.84
C ASN A 113 16.65 -6.26 -5.86
N ASP A 114 16.33 -6.42 -4.57
CA ASP A 114 17.16 -7.04 -3.54
C ASP A 114 17.13 -8.59 -3.62
#